data_AF-A0A7V2ZGU8-F1
#
_entry.id   AF-A0A7V2ZGU8-F1
#
_cell.length_a   1.000
_cell.length_b   1.000
_cell.length_c   1.000
_cell.angle_alpha   90.00
_cell.angle_beta   90.00
_cell.angle_gamma   90.00
#
_symmetry.space_group_name_H-M   'P 1'
#
loop_
_entity.id
_entity.type
_entity.pdbx_description
1 polymer ?
#
loop_
_entity_poly.entity_id
_entity_poly.type
_entity_poly.pdbx_seq_one_letter_code
_entity_poly.pdbx_strand_id
1 'polypeptide(L)'
;MKEKISKEKQLNQKDSYDASHIKVLSGLEAVRKRPAMYIGSTGSQGLHHLVYEVVDNSIDEALAGYCKNIDVILHEDGSVSVKDDGRGIPVDPIRGTKDPKIEGKSALEVVLTVLHAGGKFDKKAYTISGGLHGVGVSVVNALSEWLIAESYRNGKIYQQSYKRGVPQTEVKVVGTTQTTGTKIRFKPDPEIFTTTKFSFDILANRLRELAFLNPGVRITIIDEREEEKERTFKYDGGIKEFVKFLNKNKDVLHPEPIYIYKKQEDVILEAALQYTDDYDEREYSFVNTIHTTEGGTHLTGFRAALTRVVNDYIKRHDLLKNKELNIIGDDVREGLTLVLSLKIPNPQFEGQTKTKLGNSEIEGIVKSIVTEELSAYFEENPQIAQKICQKAISACEAREAAKKARELVRKKSLLETATLPGKLADCSETNPELCELFIVEGESAGGSAKQARDRNFQAVLPIKGKIINVEKSRLVKVLSNEEIKTLVTAIGGGIGKNEFNIEKVRYHKIILMTDADVDGAHIRTLLLTFFYRQMTPLIEHGYVYIACPPLYRVKKDKKEFYVDTEQQIQEILLKDLASRVNLTINKKTFTHTKDSDKLYEI
;
A
#
# COMPACT_ATOMS: atom_id res chain seq x y z
N MET A 1 -15.34 -57.07 37.54
CA MET A 1 -15.50 -55.73 38.15
C MET A 1 -14.25 -55.29 38.93
N LYS A 2 -13.02 -55.52 38.42
CA LYS A 2 -11.77 -55.05 39.06
C LYS A 2 -10.57 -54.82 38.11
N GLU A 3 -10.81 -54.68 36.80
CA GLU A 3 -9.72 -54.51 35.79
C GLU A 3 -10.01 -53.44 34.72
N LYS A 4 -10.93 -52.52 34.99
CA LYS A 4 -11.23 -51.38 34.10
C LYS A 4 -11.27 -50.04 34.85
N ILE A 5 -10.46 -49.90 35.90
CA ILE A 5 -10.28 -48.63 36.64
C ILE A 5 -8.78 -48.40 36.90
N SER A 6 -7.96 -48.47 35.84
CA SER A 6 -6.52 -48.14 35.93
C SER A 6 -5.99 -47.37 34.72
N LYS A 7 -6.87 -46.85 33.85
CA LYS A 7 -6.48 -46.04 32.67
C LYS A 7 -7.10 -44.64 32.63
N GLU A 8 -7.36 -44.04 33.79
CA GLU A 8 -7.75 -42.62 33.91
C GLU A 8 -6.95 -41.89 35.02
N LYS A 9 -5.65 -42.19 35.13
CA LYS A 9 -4.72 -41.42 35.95
C LYS A 9 -3.38 -41.28 35.23
N GLN A 10 -3.33 -40.38 34.25
CA GLN A 10 -2.11 -39.65 33.85
C GLN A 10 -2.44 -38.61 32.78
N LEU A 11 -3.21 -37.59 33.17
CA LEU A 11 -3.31 -36.30 32.46
C LEU A 11 -3.53 -35.23 33.51
N ASN A 12 -2.46 -35.02 34.30
CA ASN A 12 -2.28 -33.87 35.18
C ASN A 12 -0.79 -33.80 35.52
N GLN A 13 0.06 -33.68 34.49
CA GLN A 13 1.25 -32.86 34.67
C GLN A 13 0.72 -31.44 34.73
N LYS A 14 0.62 -30.89 35.94
CA LYS A 14 0.64 -29.44 36.12
C LYS A 14 1.97 -29.01 35.53
N ASP A 15 1.96 -28.49 34.30
CA ASP A 15 3.06 -27.66 33.80
C ASP A 15 3.16 -26.50 34.79
N SER A 16 4.06 -26.62 35.77
CA SER A 16 4.30 -25.54 36.71
C SER A 16 5.01 -24.45 35.93
N TYR A 17 4.26 -23.42 35.55
CA TYR A 17 4.82 -22.18 35.02
C TYR A 17 5.68 -21.55 36.11
N ASP A 18 6.97 -21.88 36.08
CA ASP A 18 7.99 -21.39 36.99
C ASP A 18 8.95 -20.42 36.28
N ALA A 19 9.90 -19.86 37.03
CA ALA A 19 10.84 -18.88 36.50
C ALA A 19 11.68 -19.42 35.31
N SER A 20 11.86 -20.74 35.18
CA SER A 20 12.61 -21.34 34.07
C SER A 20 11.88 -21.27 32.71
N HIS A 21 10.56 -21.02 32.74
CA HIS A 21 9.75 -20.79 31.54
C HIS A 21 9.86 -19.35 31.01
N ILE A 22 10.44 -18.43 31.79
CA ILE A 22 10.71 -17.05 31.36
C ILE A 22 11.91 -17.05 30.42
N LYS A 23 11.65 -16.99 29.11
CA LYS A 23 12.69 -16.85 28.09
C LYS A 23 13.01 -15.37 27.85
N VAL A 24 14.22 -14.96 28.17
CA VAL A 24 14.76 -13.64 27.82
C VAL A 24 15.40 -13.73 26.44
N LEU A 25 14.76 -13.14 25.44
CA LEU A 25 15.35 -12.99 24.11
C LEU A 25 16.22 -11.73 24.11
N SER A 26 17.51 -11.87 23.78
CA SER A 26 18.45 -10.75 23.80
C SER A 26 18.86 -10.32 22.39
N GLY A 27 18.99 -9.00 22.19
CA GLY A 27 19.48 -8.42 20.93
C GLY A 27 18.67 -8.83 19.70
N LEU A 28 19.37 -9.25 18.65
CA LEU A 28 18.79 -9.58 17.34
C LEU A 28 17.95 -10.87 17.33
N GLU A 29 18.07 -11.72 18.35
CA GLU A 29 17.23 -12.93 18.47
C GLU A 29 15.75 -12.55 18.68
N ALA A 30 15.48 -11.50 19.45
CA ALA A 30 14.14 -10.97 19.66
C ALA A 30 13.52 -10.48 18.34
N VAL A 31 14.32 -9.80 17.51
CA VAL A 31 13.93 -9.31 16.19
C VAL A 31 13.51 -10.46 15.29
N ARG A 32 14.32 -11.51 15.20
CA ARG A 32 14.00 -12.69 14.38
C ARG A 32 12.77 -13.45 14.87
N LYS A 33 12.51 -13.47 16.18
CA LYS A 33 11.33 -14.15 16.74
C LYS A 33 10.04 -13.38 16.50
N ARG A 34 10.11 -12.05 16.46
CA ARG A 34 8.95 -11.15 16.29
C ARG A 34 9.22 -10.08 15.21
N PRO A 35 9.48 -10.46 13.95
CA PRO A 35 9.91 -9.55 12.90
C PRO A 35 8.88 -8.46 12.59
N ALA A 36 7.59 -8.80 12.58
CA ALA A 36 6.51 -7.87 12.28
C ALA A 36 6.44 -6.66 13.24
N MET A 37 6.95 -6.78 14.48
CA MET A 37 7.02 -5.65 15.40
C MET A 37 8.01 -4.57 14.93
N TYR A 38 9.03 -4.95 14.17
CA TYR A 38 10.09 -4.06 13.71
C TYR A 38 9.87 -3.56 12.28
N ILE A 39 9.32 -4.41 11.40
CA ILE A 39 9.15 -4.13 9.96
C ILE A 39 7.69 -4.15 9.49
N GLY A 40 6.73 -4.19 10.43
CA GLY A 40 5.28 -4.18 10.18
C GLY A 40 4.69 -5.52 9.74
N SER A 41 5.32 -6.23 8.79
CA SER A 41 4.85 -7.52 8.30
C SER A 41 6.00 -8.43 7.84
N THR A 42 5.74 -9.72 7.61
CA THR A 42 6.69 -10.65 6.96
C THR A 42 6.35 -10.93 5.49
N GLY A 43 5.40 -10.17 4.93
CA GLY A 43 5.03 -10.23 3.53
C GLY A 43 5.83 -9.25 2.67
N SER A 44 5.31 -8.97 1.48
CA SER A 44 5.92 -8.03 0.52
C SER A 44 6.24 -6.66 1.14
N GLN A 45 5.32 -6.08 1.93
CA GLN A 45 5.55 -4.76 2.53
C GLN A 45 6.78 -4.74 3.46
N GLY A 46 6.91 -5.72 4.37
CA GLY A 46 8.06 -5.81 5.27
C GLY A 46 9.36 -6.13 4.55
N LEU A 47 9.30 -6.92 3.47
CA LEU A 47 10.45 -7.20 2.63
C LEU A 47 11.05 -5.92 2.04
N HIS A 48 10.20 -5.08 1.42
CA HIS A 48 10.64 -3.80 0.84
C HIS A 48 11.09 -2.80 1.92
N HIS A 49 10.50 -2.88 3.12
CA HIS A 49 10.90 -2.05 4.25
C HIS A 49 12.36 -2.26 4.66
N LEU A 50 12.93 -3.46 4.46
CA LEU A 50 14.36 -3.68 4.66
C LEU A 50 15.22 -2.79 3.77
N VAL A 51 14.84 -2.65 2.49
CA VAL A 51 15.54 -1.78 1.54
C VAL A 51 15.37 -0.32 1.95
N TYR A 52 14.17 0.08 2.37
CA TYR A 52 13.89 1.44 2.83
C TYR A 52 14.79 1.84 3.99
N GLU A 53 14.96 0.99 5.00
CA GLU A 53 15.83 1.29 6.14
C GLU A 53 17.31 1.49 5.76
N VAL A 54 17.81 0.75 4.75
CA VAL A 54 19.18 0.96 4.26
C VAL A 54 19.28 2.27 3.45
N VAL A 55 18.33 2.51 2.55
CA VAL A 55 18.29 3.73 1.72
C VAL A 55 18.11 4.98 2.57
N ASP A 56 17.25 4.95 3.59
CA ASP A 56 17.00 6.07 4.48
C ASP A 56 18.28 6.48 5.23
N ASN A 57 19.18 5.54 5.54
CA ASN A 57 20.50 5.88 6.10
C ASN A 57 21.37 6.66 5.09
N SER A 58 21.35 6.28 3.82
CA SER A 58 22.05 7.00 2.76
C SER A 58 21.43 8.37 2.48
N ILE A 59 20.11 8.52 2.61
CA ILE A 59 19.41 9.81 2.53
C ILE A 59 19.76 10.70 3.72
N ASP A 60 19.92 10.16 4.93
CA ASP A 60 20.37 10.94 6.08
C ASP A 60 21.79 11.54 5.85
N GLU A 61 22.69 10.81 5.18
CA GLU A 61 24.00 11.35 4.75
C GLU A 61 23.86 12.44 3.68
N ALA A 62 22.83 12.34 2.82
CA ALA A 62 22.54 13.36 1.81
C ALA A 62 21.95 14.63 2.43
N LEU A 63 21.04 14.48 3.39
CA LEU A 63 20.49 15.59 4.20
C LEU A 63 21.58 16.30 5.01
N ALA A 64 22.60 15.57 5.46
CA ALA A 64 23.78 16.13 6.10
C ALA A 64 24.77 16.79 5.11
N GLY A 65 24.53 16.70 3.81
CA GLY A 65 25.29 17.36 2.75
C GLY A 65 26.52 16.59 2.26
N TYR A 66 26.68 15.32 2.63
CA TYR A 66 27.86 14.51 2.28
C TYR A 66 27.62 13.52 1.14
N CYS A 67 26.38 13.11 0.91
CA CYS A 67 26.01 12.16 -0.15
C CYS A 67 25.28 12.87 -1.30
N LYS A 68 25.60 12.48 -2.54
CA LYS A 68 24.99 12.97 -3.78
C LYS A 68 24.48 11.84 -4.68
N ASN A 69 25.01 10.63 -4.53
CA ASN A 69 24.71 9.49 -5.38
C ASN A 69 24.35 8.28 -4.53
N ILE A 70 23.20 7.66 -4.84
CA ILE A 70 22.75 6.41 -4.22
C ILE A 70 22.38 5.43 -5.31
N ASP A 71 22.99 4.25 -5.31
CA ASP A 71 22.70 3.18 -6.26
C ASP A 71 22.06 2.00 -5.52
N VAL A 72 20.91 1.54 -6.01
CA VAL A 72 20.17 0.38 -5.49
C VAL A 72 20.14 -0.70 -6.58
N ILE A 73 20.69 -1.88 -6.29
CA ILE A 73 20.82 -2.97 -7.28
C ILE A 73 20.07 -4.19 -6.77
N LEU A 74 19.13 -4.70 -7.56
CA LEU A 74 18.47 -5.99 -7.35
C LEU A 74 19.25 -7.05 -8.13
N HIS A 75 19.86 -8.00 -7.41
CA HIS A 75 20.73 -9.00 -8.00
C HIS A 75 19.97 -10.28 -8.39
N GLU A 76 20.51 -11.04 -9.34
CA GLU A 76 19.95 -12.32 -9.80
C GLU A 76 19.82 -13.37 -8.68
N ASP A 77 20.71 -13.33 -7.70
CA ASP A 77 20.73 -14.25 -6.56
C ASP A 77 19.64 -13.95 -5.50
N GLY A 78 18.79 -12.95 -5.75
CA GLY A 78 17.74 -12.48 -4.84
C GLY A 78 18.23 -11.54 -3.74
N SER A 79 19.51 -11.13 -3.76
CA SER A 79 20.04 -10.11 -2.86
C SER A 79 19.80 -8.69 -3.38
N VAL A 80 19.90 -7.71 -2.49
CA VAL A 80 19.87 -6.28 -2.84
C VAL A 80 21.13 -5.62 -2.30
N SER A 81 21.71 -4.73 -3.09
CA SER A 81 22.74 -3.81 -2.59
C SER A 81 22.28 -2.36 -2.66
N VAL A 82 22.67 -1.59 -1.65
CA VAL A 82 22.53 -0.14 -1.60
C VAL A 82 23.92 0.42 -1.38
N LYS A 83 24.35 1.32 -2.27
CA LYS A 83 25.64 2.00 -2.22
C LYS A 83 25.42 3.50 -2.22
N ASP A 84 26.08 4.20 -1.31
CA ASP A 84 26.14 5.66 -1.30
C ASP A 84 27.57 6.18 -1.42
N ASP A 85 27.71 7.46 -1.72
CA ASP A 85 28.96 8.21 -1.74
C ASP A 85 29.12 9.15 -0.53
N GLY A 86 28.48 8.82 0.60
CA GLY A 86 28.56 9.60 1.84
C GLY A 86 29.91 9.48 2.56
N ARG A 87 29.91 9.73 3.87
CA ARG A 87 31.14 9.68 4.70
C ARG A 87 31.66 8.27 4.96
N GLY A 88 30.83 7.24 4.81
CA GLY A 88 31.13 5.87 5.22
C GLY A 88 30.95 5.64 6.72
N ILE A 89 30.32 4.52 7.10
CA ILE A 89 30.13 4.13 8.51
C ILE A 89 31.50 4.09 9.22
N PRO A 90 31.65 4.68 10.42
CA PRO A 90 32.90 4.63 11.17
C PRO A 90 33.36 3.20 11.44
N VAL A 91 34.67 2.96 11.37
CA VAL A 91 35.29 1.65 11.60
C VAL A 91 36.17 1.64 12.85
N ASP A 92 36.39 2.80 13.43
CA ASP A 92 37.19 2.96 14.64
C ASP A 92 36.56 2.17 15.80
N PRO A 93 37.38 1.56 16.68
CA PRO A 93 36.87 0.90 17.88
C PRO A 93 36.08 1.87 18.76
N ILE A 94 34.92 1.44 19.25
CA ILE A 94 34.16 2.15 20.28
C ILE A 94 34.99 2.15 21.56
N ARG A 95 35.15 3.33 22.17
CA ARG A 95 35.91 3.53 23.42
C ARG A 95 35.08 4.33 24.42
N GLY A 96 35.24 4.01 25.70
CA GLY A 96 34.63 4.76 26.81
C GLY A 96 33.14 4.49 27.01
N THR A 97 32.63 3.35 26.54
CA THR A 97 31.26 2.91 26.83
C THR A 97 31.21 2.08 28.11
N LYS A 98 30.07 2.11 28.82
CA LYS A 98 29.86 1.32 30.05
C LYS A 98 29.49 -0.13 29.77
N ASP A 99 29.19 -0.49 28.52
CA ASP A 99 28.82 -1.85 28.15
C ASP A 99 30.08 -2.62 27.68
N PRO A 100 30.57 -3.59 28.48
CA PRO A 100 31.79 -4.34 28.16
C PRO A 100 31.64 -5.24 26.93
N LYS A 101 30.41 -5.50 26.44
CA LYS A 101 30.20 -6.30 25.22
C LYS A 101 30.51 -5.55 23.93
N ILE A 102 30.56 -4.21 23.99
CA ILE A 102 30.78 -3.35 22.82
C ILE A 102 32.06 -2.52 22.91
N GLU A 103 32.68 -2.40 24.10
CA GLU A 103 33.99 -1.76 24.25
C GLU A 103 35.05 -2.47 23.39
N GLY A 104 35.79 -1.70 22.60
CA GLY A 104 36.83 -2.20 21.71
C GLY A 104 36.34 -2.81 20.38
N LYS A 105 35.03 -2.99 20.19
CA LYS A 105 34.46 -3.41 18.90
C LYS A 105 34.42 -2.25 17.90
N SER A 106 34.56 -2.54 16.61
CA SER A 106 34.43 -1.50 15.58
C SER A 106 33.02 -0.90 15.59
N ALA A 107 32.90 0.40 15.31
CA ALA A 107 31.60 1.03 15.17
C ALA A 107 30.74 0.37 14.06
N LEU A 108 31.35 -0.10 12.97
CA LEU A 108 30.68 -0.86 11.90
C LEU A 108 29.98 -2.12 12.44
N GLU A 109 30.68 -2.91 13.26
CA GLU A 109 30.09 -4.10 13.90
C GLU A 109 28.95 -3.72 14.84
N VAL A 110 29.16 -2.69 15.66
CA VAL A 110 28.21 -2.30 16.70
C VAL A 110 26.89 -1.83 16.10
N VAL A 111 26.90 -0.98 15.06
CA VAL A 111 25.65 -0.49 14.43
C VAL A 111 24.87 -1.60 13.72
N LEU A 112 25.52 -2.70 13.32
CA LEU A 112 24.89 -3.83 12.64
C LEU A 112 24.44 -4.95 13.59
N THR A 113 24.95 -4.99 14.83
CA THR A 113 24.70 -6.10 15.78
C THR A 113 23.96 -5.68 17.05
N VAL A 114 23.92 -4.39 17.34
CA VAL A 114 23.36 -3.85 18.58
C VAL A 114 22.18 -2.95 18.26
N LEU A 115 21.02 -3.27 18.83
CA LEU A 115 19.84 -2.42 18.74
C LEU A 115 20.08 -1.11 19.50
N HIS A 116 19.55 -0.02 18.96
CA HIS A 116 19.69 1.33 19.54
C HIS A 116 21.14 1.83 19.59
N ALA A 117 21.97 1.39 18.65
CA ALA A 117 23.34 1.87 18.50
C ALA A 117 23.49 2.70 17.22
N GLY A 118 23.88 3.97 17.34
CA GLY A 118 24.11 4.84 16.19
C GLY A 118 24.48 6.28 16.56
N GLY A 119 25.11 6.99 15.63
CA GLY A 119 25.47 8.40 15.82
C GLY A 119 24.29 9.39 15.72
N LYS A 120 23.09 8.88 15.42
CA LYS A 120 21.87 9.69 15.20
C LYS A 120 21.19 10.14 16.49
N PHE A 121 21.66 9.69 17.66
CA PHE A 121 21.18 10.14 18.98
C PHE A 121 21.85 11.43 19.47
N ASP A 122 22.97 11.83 18.86
CA ASP A 122 23.67 13.08 19.20
C ASP A 122 23.46 14.11 18.08
N LYS A 123 22.91 15.28 18.45
CA LYS A 123 22.59 16.40 17.54
C LYS A 123 23.81 16.95 16.78
N LYS A 124 25.03 16.60 17.19
CA LYS A 124 26.28 17.06 16.55
C LYS A 124 26.53 16.42 15.18
N ALA A 125 26.17 15.15 15.00
CA ALA A 125 26.45 14.43 13.75
C ALA A 125 25.31 14.56 12.73
N TYR A 126 24.07 14.65 13.22
CA TYR A 126 22.86 14.79 12.43
C TYR A 126 21.88 15.74 13.13
N THR A 127 21.65 16.92 12.55
CA THR A 127 20.65 17.88 13.04
C THR A 127 19.23 17.52 12.64
N ILE A 128 19.06 16.85 11.49
CA ILE A 128 17.78 16.39 10.94
C ILE A 128 18.03 14.99 10.36
N SER A 129 17.25 13.99 10.78
CA SER A 129 17.35 12.62 10.25
C SER A 129 16.03 11.87 10.37
N GLY A 130 15.76 10.94 9.45
CA GLY A 130 14.64 10.00 9.55
C GLY A 130 14.94 8.79 10.45
N GLY A 131 16.22 8.41 10.57
CA GLY A 131 16.67 7.27 11.37
C GLY A 131 16.79 7.54 12.87
N LEU A 132 15.67 7.61 13.61
CA LEU A 132 15.71 8.00 15.03
C LEU A 132 15.99 6.89 16.05
N HIS A 133 15.66 5.64 15.71
CA HIS A 133 15.63 4.57 16.72
C HIS A 133 16.94 3.79 16.85
N GLY A 134 17.88 3.96 15.90
CA GLY A 134 19.15 3.23 15.88
C GLY A 134 18.99 1.70 15.75
N VAL A 135 17.88 1.24 15.16
CA VAL A 135 17.59 -0.20 14.98
C VAL A 135 17.58 -0.64 13.52
N GLY A 136 17.39 0.28 12.57
CA GLY A 136 17.10 -0.02 11.16
C GLY A 136 18.03 -1.05 10.52
N VAL A 137 19.32 -0.71 10.36
CA VAL A 137 20.28 -1.59 9.67
C VAL A 137 20.57 -2.87 10.45
N SER A 138 20.47 -2.85 11.79
CA SER A 138 20.63 -4.05 12.61
C SER A 138 19.45 -5.02 12.46
N VAL A 139 18.23 -4.51 12.26
CA VAL A 139 17.05 -5.32 11.90
C VAL A 139 17.22 -5.94 10.52
N VAL A 140 17.72 -5.16 9.54
CA VAL A 140 18.06 -5.71 8.21
C VAL A 140 19.06 -6.85 8.32
N ASN A 141 20.12 -6.68 9.12
CA ASN A 141 21.10 -7.74 9.37
C ASN A 141 20.48 -8.99 10.03
N ALA A 142 19.64 -8.79 11.05
CA ALA A 142 18.97 -9.88 11.75
C ALA A 142 18.03 -10.69 10.84
N LEU A 143 17.31 -10.01 9.94
CA LEU A 143 16.30 -10.61 9.06
C LEU A 143 16.85 -11.07 7.71
N SER A 144 18.16 -10.99 7.53
CA SER A 144 18.86 -11.48 6.33
C SER A 144 19.46 -12.86 6.57
N GLU A 145 19.46 -13.70 5.53
CA GLU A 145 20.24 -14.95 5.52
C GLU A 145 21.72 -14.62 5.69
N TRP A 146 22.21 -13.65 4.91
CA TRP A 146 23.53 -13.07 5.00
C TRP A 146 23.51 -11.57 4.67
N LEU A 147 24.47 -10.85 5.22
CA LEU A 147 24.72 -9.43 4.93
C LEU A 147 26.22 -9.17 4.81
N ILE A 148 26.63 -8.34 3.85
CA ILE A 148 27.99 -7.84 3.69
C ILE A 148 27.93 -6.32 3.79
N ALA A 149 28.70 -5.77 4.73
CA ALA A 149 28.83 -4.33 4.91
C ALA A 149 30.23 -3.89 4.53
N GLU A 150 30.31 -2.89 3.66
CA GLU A 150 31.55 -2.24 3.24
C GLU A 150 31.51 -0.76 3.60
N SER A 151 32.57 -0.27 4.23
CA SER A 151 32.81 1.14 4.49
C SER A 151 34.03 1.61 3.69
N TYR A 152 33.83 2.62 2.85
CA TYR A 152 34.85 3.26 2.03
C TYR A 152 35.28 4.52 2.78
N ARG A 153 36.44 4.45 3.46
CA ARG A 153 36.90 5.52 4.35
C ARG A 153 38.42 5.50 4.45
N ASN A 154 39.05 6.66 4.62
CA ASN A 154 40.51 6.79 4.83
C ASN A 154 41.35 6.07 3.74
N GLY A 155 40.89 6.10 2.49
CA GLY A 155 41.57 5.46 1.35
C GLY A 155 41.50 3.93 1.32
N LYS A 156 40.71 3.31 2.19
CA LYS A 156 40.59 1.85 2.36
C LYS A 156 39.15 1.37 2.25
N ILE A 157 39.00 0.13 1.82
CA ILE A 157 37.72 -0.59 1.81
C ILE A 157 37.73 -1.53 3.02
N TYR A 158 36.92 -1.21 4.01
CA TYR A 158 36.71 -2.04 5.19
C TYR A 158 35.47 -2.90 4.98
N GLN A 159 35.55 -4.20 5.25
CA GLN A 159 34.46 -5.14 5.03
C GLN A 159 34.22 -6.02 6.26
N GLN A 160 32.95 -6.31 6.53
CA GLN A 160 32.52 -7.35 7.47
C GLN A 160 31.32 -8.11 6.91
N SER A 161 31.29 -9.43 7.11
CA SER A 161 30.18 -10.30 6.70
C SER A 161 29.44 -10.85 7.90
N TYR A 162 28.14 -11.03 7.77
CA TYR A 162 27.23 -11.50 8.80
C TYR A 162 26.34 -12.62 8.25
N LYS A 163 25.92 -13.52 9.14
CA LYS A 163 24.93 -14.56 8.86
C LYS A 163 23.84 -14.47 9.93
N ARG A 164 22.60 -14.18 9.54
CA ARG A 164 21.46 -14.04 10.47
C ARG A 164 21.74 -13.12 11.66
N GLY A 165 22.36 -11.97 11.41
CA GLY A 165 22.75 -10.99 12.44
C GLY A 165 24.07 -11.26 13.16
N VAL A 166 24.71 -12.42 12.94
CA VAL A 166 25.95 -12.80 13.65
C VAL A 166 27.18 -12.49 12.79
N PRO A 167 28.17 -11.71 13.30
CA PRO A 167 29.43 -11.48 12.60
C PRO A 167 30.17 -12.79 12.32
N GLN A 168 30.68 -12.96 11.09
CA GLN A 168 31.45 -14.14 10.71
C GLN A 168 32.97 -13.90 10.82
N THR A 169 33.39 -12.64 10.74
CA THR A 169 34.79 -12.22 10.87
C THR A 169 34.85 -10.89 11.59
N GLU A 170 36.03 -10.51 12.08
CA GLU A 170 36.33 -9.11 12.41
C GLU A 170 36.31 -8.23 11.15
N VAL A 171 36.28 -6.91 11.32
CA VAL A 171 36.40 -5.95 10.21
C VAL A 171 37.78 -6.05 9.58
N LYS A 172 37.82 -6.31 8.27
CA LYS A 172 39.08 -6.46 7.52
C LYS A 172 39.19 -5.41 6.43
N VAL A 173 40.42 -5.00 6.14
CA VAL A 173 40.72 -4.20 4.94
C VAL A 173 40.81 -5.15 3.74
N VAL A 174 39.92 -4.99 2.77
CA VAL A 174 39.84 -5.85 1.58
C VAL A 174 40.39 -5.19 0.31
N GLY A 175 40.70 -3.88 0.38
CA GLY A 175 41.27 -3.15 -0.74
C GLY A 175 41.53 -1.67 -0.40
N THR A 176 41.96 -0.93 -1.41
CA THR A 176 42.11 0.53 -1.37
C THR A 176 41.04 1.19 -2.24
N THR A 177 40.71 2.44 -1.94
CA THR A 177 39.70 3.21 -2.67
C THR A 177 40.07 4.68 -2.71
N GLN A 178 39.62 5.40 -3.75
CA GLN A 178 39.69 6.86 -3.83
C GLN A 178 38.37 7.55 -3.49
N THR A 179 37.29 6.76 -3.33
CA THR A 179 35.96 7.26 -3.00
C THR A 179 35.64 7.01 -1.54
N THR A 180 34.66 7.75 -1.01
CA THR A 180 34.05 7.50 0.30
C THR A 180 32.64 6.93 0.14
N GLY A 181 32.07 6.41 1.22
CA GLY A 181 30.68 5.96 1.25
C GLY A 181 30.50 4.62 1.94
N THR A 182 29.29 4.09 1.83
CA THR A 182 28.92 2.79 2.40
C THR A 182 28.28 1.92 1.32
N LYS A 183 28.56 0.62 1.32
CA LYS A 183 27.78 -0.36 0.57
C LYS A 183 27.27 -1.44 1.51
N ILE A 184 25.96 -1.63 1.53
CA ILE A 184 25.32 -2.74 2.25
C ILE A 184 24.70 -3.66 1.20
N ARG A 185 25.10 -4.93 1.18
CA ARG A 185 24.47 -5.97 0.36
C ARG A 185 23.90 -7.03 1.27
N PHE A 186 22.63 -7.39 1.09
CA PHE A 186 21.98 -8.37 1.94
C PHE A 186 21.02 -9.25 1.14
N LYS A 187 20.83 -10.49 1.62
CA LYS A 187 19.84 -11.43 1.08
C LYS A 187 18.80 -11.72 2.16
N PRO A 188 17.50 -11.47 1.92
CA PRO A 188 16.44 -11.68 2.90
C PRO A 188 16.33 -13.17 3.28
N ASP A 189 16.04 -13.46 4.55
CA ASP A 189 15.97 -14.84 5.04
C ASP A 189 14.64 -15.53 4.64
N PRO A 190 14.66 -16.61 3.84
CA PRO A 190 13.44 -17.32 3.44
C PRO A 190 12.74 -18.02 4.61
N GLU A 191 13.39 -18.20 5.77
CA GLU A 191 12.73 -18.73 6.97
C GLU A 191 11.78 -17.71 7.63
N ILE A 192 11.95 -16.42 7.33
CA ILE A 192 11.18 -15.33 7.94
C ILE A 192 10.11 -14.81 7.00
N PHE A 193 10.46 -14.59 5.73
CA PHE A 193 9.59 -13.94 4.77
C PHE A 193 8.76 -14.94 3.96
N THR A 194 7.49 -14.61 3.72
CA THR A 194 6.62 -15.41 2.83
C THR A 194 6.98 -15.26 1.36
N THR A 195 7.72 -14.21 1.01
CA THR A 195 8.30 -13.97 -0.31
C THR A 195 9.66 -13.29 -0.15
N THR A 196 10.62 -13.67 -0.98
CA THR A 196 11.95 -13.03 -1.06
C THR A 196 12.15 -12.27 -2.37
N LYS A 197 11.10 -12.13 -3.18
CA LYS A 197 11.15 -11.43 -4.46
C LYS A 197 10.85 -9.95 -4.29
N PHE A 198 11.88 -9.11 -4.43
CA PHE A 198 11.72 -7.66 -4.51
C PHE A 198 11.04 -7.23 -5.80
N SER A 199 10.10 -6.30 -5.69
CA SER A 199 9.41 -5.65 -6.81
C SER A 199 10.16 -4.38 -7.20
N PHE A 200 10.62 -4.34 -8.45
CA PHE A 200 11.28 -3.18 -9.02
C PHE A 200 10.39 -1.93 -8.97
N ASP A 201 9.11 -2.04 -9.35
CA ASP A 201 8.23 -0.86 -9.44
C ASP A 201 7.89 -0.26 -8.07
N ILE A 202 7.75 -1.10 -7.03
CA ILE A 202 7.54 -0.62 -5.66
C ILE A 202 8.75 0.21 -5.20
N LEU A 203 9.97 -0.35 -5.37
CA LEU A 203 11.20 0.34 -4.99
C LEU A 203 11.44 1.58 -5.85
N ALA A 204 11.28 1.48 -7.17
CA ALA A 204 11.47 2.59 -8.10
C ALA A 204 10.54 3.78 -7.78
N ASN A 205 9.29 3.52 -7.41
CA ASN A 205 8.37 4.58 -6.99
C ASN A 205 8.86 5.24 -5.69
N ARG A 206 9.25 4.46 -4.67
CA ARG A 206 9.76 5.01 -3.41
C ARG A 206 11.05 5.82 -3.61
N LEU A 207 11.98 5.32 -4.43
CA LEU A 207 13.24 6.01 -4.73
C LEU A 207 13.02 7.31 -5.52
N ARG A 208 12.02 7.34 -6.41
CA ARG A 208 11.60 8.57 -7.09
C ARG A 208 11.08 9.62 -6.11
N GLU A 209 10.23 9.23 -5.15
CA GLU A 209 9.75 10.13 -4.09
C GLU A 209 10.91 10.73 -3.31
N LEU A 210 11.88 9.89 -2.90
CA LEU A 210 13.07 10.34 -2.17
C LEU A 210 13.91 11.32 -3.00
N ALA A 211 14.04 11.10 -4.31
CA ALA A 211 14.75 12.04 -5.19
C ALA A 211 14.04 13.40 -5.30
N PHE A 212 12.70 13.43 -5.30
CA PHE A 212 11.96 14.71 -5.24
C PHE A 212 12.12 15.42 -3.89
N LEU A 213 12.18 14.69 -2.78
CA LEU A 213 12.31 15.25 -1.44
C LEU A 213 13.73 15.76 -1.13
N ASN A 214 14.71 15.34 -1.93
CA ASN A 214 16.12 15.69 -1.75
C ASN A 214 16.69 16.27 -3.05
N PRO A 215 16.43 17.55 -3.34
CA PRO A 215 16.86 18.19 -4.58
C PRO A 215 18.35 17.99 -4.86
N GLY A 216 18.67 17.58 -6.09
CA GLY A 216 20.04 17.38 -6.55
C GLY A 216 20.68 16.03 -6.20
N VAL A 217 20.05 15.19 -5.36
CA VAL A 217 20.51 13.82 -5.09
C VAL A 217 20.12 12.92 -6.27
N ARG A 218 21.09 12.17 -6.80
CA ARG A 218 20.88 11.18 -7.86
C ARG A 218 20.66 9.81 -7.23
N ILE A 219 19.53 9.18 -7.54
CA ILE A 219 19.20 7.84 -7.08
C ILE A 219 18.98 6.93 -8.29
N THR A 220 19.76 5.84 -8.38
CA THR A 220 19.67 4.86 -9.47
C THR A 220 19.10 3.56 -8.92
N ILE A 221 18.18 2.92 -9.65
CA ILE A 221 17.76 1.54 -9.40
C ILE A 221 18.02 0.68 -10.63
N ILE A 222 18.68 -0.47 -10.43
CA ILE A 222 19.03 -1.44 -11.46
C ILE A 222 18.46 -2.80 -11.06
N ASP A 223 17.82 -3.49 -11.99
CA ASP A 223 17.35 -4.86 -11.82
C ASP A 223 18.13 -5.80 -12.73
N GLU A 224 19.12 -6.52 -12.19
CA GLU A 224 19.96 -7.44 -12.95
C GLU A 224 19.22 -8.70 -13.40
N ARG A 225 18.00 -8.95 -12.90
CA ARG A 225 17.18 -10.12 -13.27
C ARG A 225 16.54 -9.98 -14.65
N GLU A 226 16.47 -8.76 -15.19
CA GLU A 226 15.87 -8.44 -16.49
C GLU A 226 16.86 -7.60 -17.30
N GLU A 227 16.98 -7.88 -18.60
CA GLU A 227 17.87 -7.10 -19.47
C GLU A 227 17.43 -5.62 -19.54
N GLU A 228 18.41 -4.70 -19.43
CA GLU A 228 18.24 -3.25 -19.58
C GLU A 228 17.22 -2.58 -18.63
N LYS A 229 16.90 -3.22 -17.49
CA LYS A 229 15.94 -2.65 -16.52
C LYS A 229 16.62 -1.72 -15.51
N GLU A 230 16.81 -0.48 -15.92
CA GLU A 230 17.40 0.59 -15.09
C GLU A 230 16.51 1.84 -15.07
N ARG A 231 16.47 2.54 -13.92
CA ARG A 231 15.89 3.88 -13.82
C ARG A 231 16.78 4.78 -12.94
N THR A 232 17.04 5.98 -13.42
CA THR A 232 17.73 7.03 -12.66
C THR A 232 16.79 8.18 -12.35
N PHE A 233 16.82 8.66 -11.11
CA PHE A 233 16.03 9.79 -10.64
C PHE A 233 16.94 10.89 -10.13
N LYS A 234 16.76 12.11 -10.63
CA LYS A 234 17.39 13.33 -10.12
C LYS A 234 16.47 14.49 -10.46
N TYR A 235 16.06 15.23 -9.44
CA TYR A 235 15.14 16.35 -9.58
C TYR A 235 15.73 17.55 -8.84
N ASP A 236 15.80 18.70 -9.52
CA ASP A 236 16.38 19.92 -8.94
C ASP A 236 15.28 20.86 -8.39
N GLY A 237 14.06 20.80 -8.93
CA GLY A 237 12.91 21.60 -8.49
C GLY A 237 12.12 21.05 -7.29
N GLY A 238 12.59 19.94 -6.70
CA GLY A 238 12.08 19.41 -5.44
C GLY A 238 10.60 19.02 -5.44
N ILE A 239 9.89 19.32 -4.34
CA ILE A 239 8.49 18.93 -4.18
C ILE A 239 7.54 19.65 -5.16
N LYS A 240 7.94 20.78 -5.75
CA LYS A 240 7.17 21.43 -6.82
C LYS A 240 7.10 20.54 -8.07
N GLU A 241 8.24 19.95 -8.47
CA GLU A 241 8.27 18.99 -9.57
C GLU A 241 7.52 17.71 -9.20
N PHE A 242 7.51 17.33 -7.92
CA PHE A 242 6.72 16.19 -7.47
C PHE A 242 5.22 16.40 -7.68
N VAL A 243 4.68 17.56 -7.30
CA VAL A 243 3.27 17.90 -7.56
C VAL A 243 2.97 17.91 -9.06
N LYS A 244 3.85 18.50 -9.88
CA LYS A 244 3.71 18.48 -11.35
C LYS A 244 3.72 17.05 -11.90
N PHE A 245 4.59 16.19 -11.39
CA PHE A 245 4.64 14.77 -11.76
C PHE A 245 3.34 14.05 -11.42
N LEU A 246 2.81 14.24 -10.20
CA LEU A 246 1.53 13.67 -9.77
C LEU A 246 0.35 14.16 -10.61
N ASN A 247 0.44 15.36 -11.17
CA ASN A 247 -0.60 15.97 -12.00
C ASN A 247 -0.36 15.86 -13.52
N LYS A 248 0.66 15.13 -13.98
CA LYS A 248 1.03 15.07 -15.40
C LYS A 248 -0.13 14.70 -16.35
N ASN A 249 -1.07 13.87 -15.90
CA ASN A 249 -2.22 13.40 -16.68
C ASN A 249 -3.55 13.99 -16.20
N LYS A 250 -3.54 15.20 -15.63
CA LYS A 250 -4.69 15.85 -15.01
C LYS A 250 -4.82 17.28 -15.51
N ASP A 251 -6.04 17.78 -15.59
CA ASP A 251 -6.30 19.17 -15.94
C ASP A 251 -6.17 20.05 -14.69
N VAL A 252 -5.15 20.92 -14.70
CA VAL A 252 -4.82 21.78 -13.55
C VAL A 252 -5.59 23.11 -13.61
N LEU A 253 -6.04 23.62 -12.46
CA LEU A 253 -6.77 24.89 -12.38
C LEU A 253 -5.86 26.11 -12.59
N HIS A 254 -4.60 25.96 -12.20
CA HIS A 254 -3.55 26.96 -12.29
C HIS A 254 -2.22 26.29 -12.67
N PRO A 255 -1.41 26.95 -13.52
CA PRO A 255 -0.27 26.30 -14.19
C PRO A 255 0.86 25.92 -13.22
N GLU A 256 1.20 26.80 -12.30
CA GLU A 256 2.27 26.60 -11.33
C GLU A 256 1.73 26.16 -9.97
N PRO A 257 2.31 25.13 -9.33
CA PRO A 257 2.00 24.79 -7.95
C PRO A 257 2.28 25.96 -7.00
N ILE A 258 1.39 26.18 -6.05
CA ILE A 258 1.63 27.08 -4.92
C ILE A 258 2.71 26.42 -4.07
N TYR A 259 3.74 27.18 -3.71
CA TYR A 259 4.88 26.68 -2.95
C TYR A 259 5.11 27.54 -1.72
N ILE A 260 5.17 26.89 -0.57
CA ILE A 260 5.39 27.51 0.74
C ILE A 260 6.70 26.93 1.27
N TYR A 261 7.63 27.80 1.62
CA TYR A 261 8.85 27.45 2.34
C TYR A 261 9.03 28.40 3.50
N LYS A 262 9.06 27.87 4.73
CA LYS A 262 9.34 28.66 5.92
C LYS A 262 10.18 27.85 6.88
N LYS A 263 11.21 28.48 7.41
CA LYS A 263 11.93 28.00 8.59
C LYS A 263 11.48 28.83 9.79
N GLN A 264 10.85 28.18 10.75
CA GLN A 264 10.44 28.79 12.02
C GLN A 264 11.03 27.95 13.15
N GLU A 265 11.84 28.59 13.99
CA GLU A 265 12.63 27.90 15.02
C GLU A 265 13.51 26.78 14.39
N ASP A 266 13.43 25.57 14.93
CA ASP A 266 14.10 24.37 14.41
C ASP A 266 13.22 23.56 13.43
N VAL A 267 12.04 24.07 13.05
CA VAL A 267 11.12 23.44 12.12
C VAL A 267 11.27 24.07 10.74
N ILE A 268 11.52 23.23 9.73
CA ILE A 268 11.47 23.64 8.32
C ILE A 268 10.21 23.02 7.73
N LEU A 269 9.32 23.87 7.22
CA LEU A 269 8.14 23.47 6.49
C LEU A 269 8.32 23.78 5.01
N GLU A 270 8.09 22.78 4.18
CA GLU A 270 8.02 22.90 2.73
C GLU A 270 6.70 22.28 2.27
N ALA A 271 5.85 23.04 1.59
CA ALA A 271 4.59 22.55 1.05
C ALA A 271 4.41 22.99 -0.39
N ALA A 272 4.05 22.05 -1.26
CA ALA A 272 3.63 22.33 -2.63
C ALA A 272 2.20 21.83 -2.82
N LEU A 273 1.33 22.68 -3.35
CA LEU A 273 -0.06 22.33 -3.63
C LEU A 273 -0.54 22.83 -4.99
N GLN A 274 -1.37 22.03 -5.64
CA GLN A 274 -2.00 22.39 -6.90
C GLN A 274 -3.38 21.78 -7.00
N TYR A 275 -4.35 22.59 -7.41
CA TYR A 275 -5.70 22.13 -7.66
C TYR A 275 -5.86 21.62 -9.09
N THR A 276 -6.61 20.53 -9.22
CA THR A 276 -7.03 19.91 -10.48
C THR A 276 -8.55 19.94 -10.62
N ASP A 277 -9.07 19.74 -11.82
CA ASP A 277 -10.52 19.65 -12.08
C ASP A 277 -11.16 18.39 -11.49
N ASP A 278 -10.32 17.42 -11.12
CA ASP A 278 -10.66 16.16 -10.48
C ASP A 278 -11.40 16.33 -9.13
N TYR A 279 -12.02 15.26 -8.66
CA TYR A 279 -12.81 15.25 -7.43
C TYR A 279 -12.05 14.65 -6.25
N ASP A 280 -11.04 13.82 -6.50
CA ASP A 280 -10.27 13.20 -5.44
C ASP A 280 -9.20 14.14 -4.87
N GLU A 281 -9.06 14.12 -3.55
CA GLU A 281 -7.90 14.68 -2.86
C GLU A 281 -6.72 13.68 -2.92
N ARG A 282 -5.51 14.21 -3.09
CA ARG A 282 -4.26 13.45 -3.08
C ARG A 282 -3.26 14.16 -2.19
N GLU A 283 -3.01 13.60 -1.02
CA GLU A 283 -2.11 14.18 -0.03
C GLU A 283 -0.93 13.24 0.24
N TYR A 284 0.28 13.76 0.06
CA TYR A 284 1.52 13.08 0.38
C TYR A 284 2.21 13.88 1.47
N SER A 285 2.40 13.28 2.64
CA SER A 285 2.98 13.97 3.79
C SER A 285 4.25 13.27 4.26
N PHE A 286 5.28 14.06 4.57
CA PHE A 286 6.59 13.58 4.91
C PHE A 286 7.14 14.29 6.14
N VAL A 287 7.84 13.56 6.99
CA VAL A 287 8.61 14.11 8.11
C VAL A 287 10.00 13.52 8.05
N ASN A 288 11.02 14.37 7.91
CA ASN A 288 12.41 13.97 7.69
C ASN A 288 12.52 12.91 6.58
N THR A 289 11.84 13.13 5.45
CA THR A 289 11.77 12.25 4.25
C THR A 289 11.02 10.91 4.42
N ILE A 290 10.55 10.61 5.63
CA ILE A 290 9.69 9.46 5.91
C ILE A 290 8.26 9.77 5.51
N HIS A 291 7.63 8.88 4.75
CA HIS A 291 6.24 9.03 4.36
C HIS A 291 5.30 8.70 5.53
N THR A 292 4.58 9.71 6.02
CA THR A 292 3.55 9.53 7.05
C THR A 292 2.21 9.16 6.39
N THR A 293 2.04 7.88 6.06
CA THR A 293 0.87 7.37 5.34
C THR A 293 -0.45 7.51 6.10
N GLU A 294 -0.40 7.56 7.43
CA GLU A 294 -1.55 7.81 8.30
C GLU A 294 -1.68 9.30 8.70
N GLY A 295 -0.80 10.16 8.15
CA GLY A 295 -0.76 11.58 8.44
C GLY A 295 -0.15 11.89 9.81
N GLY A 296 -0.83 12.72 10.60
CA GLY A 296 -0.34 13.16 11.91
C GLY A 296 -0.61 14.63 12.16
N THR A 297 -0.02 15.15 13.24
CA THR A 297 -0.25 16.51 13.72
C THR A 297 0.08 17.59 12.69
N HIS A 298 1.12 17.40 11.89
CA HIS A 298 1.50 18.30 10.79
C HIS A 298 0.42 18.39 9.70
N LEU A 299 -0.12 17.26 9.27
CA LEU A 299 -1.15 17.22 8.24
C LEU A 299 -2.48 17.80 8.76
N THR A 300 -2.83 17.50 10.01
CA THR A 300 -4.01 18.10 10.68
C THR A 300 -3.89 19.63 10.74
N GLY A 301 -2.72 20.15 11.15
CA GLY A 301 -2.45 21.58 11.19
C GLY A 301 -2.58 22.25 9.82
N PHE A 302 -2.03 21.61 8.78
CA PHE A 302 -2.13 22.08 7.40
C PHE A 302 -3.59 22.14 6.92
N ARG A 303 -4.36 21.05 7.10
CA ARG A 303 -5.76 20.96 6.69
C ARG A 303 -6.62 22.01 7.38
N ALA A 304 -6.39 22.25 8.68
CA ALA A 304 -7.08 23.28 9.45
C ALA A 304 -6.76 24.69 8.93
N ALA A 305 -5.49 24.98 8.63
CA ALA A 305 -5.07 26.26 8.07
C ALA A 305 -5.66 26.50 6.68
N LEU A 306 -5.55 25.52 5.77
CA LEU A 306 -6.09 25.61 4.41
C LEU A 306 -7.61 25.91 4.44
N THR A 307 -8.35 25.15 5.26
CA THR A 307 -9.80 25.33 5.41
C THR A 307 -10.14 26.75 5.90
N ARG A 308 -9.38 27.26 6.87
CA ARG A 308 -9.57 28.61 7.41
C ARG A 308 -9.27 29.68 6.38
N VAL A 309 -8.11 29.63 5.72
CA VAL A 309 -7.69 30.65 4.74
C VAL A 309 -8.69 30.76 3.60
N VAL A 310 -9.15 29.63 3.06
CA VAL A 310 -10.16 29.62 1.98
C VAL A 310 -11.49 30.19 2.45
N ASN A 311 -11.98 29.79 3.64
CA ASN A 311 -13.22 30.34 4.19
C ASN A 311 -13.14 31.84 4.48
N ASP A 312 -12.03 32.29 5.06
CA ASP A 312 -11.81 33.71 5.40
C ASP A 312 -11.71 34.55 4.12
N TYR A 313 -11.10 34.02 3.04
CA TYR A 313 -11.08 34.69 1.73
C TYR A 313 -12.48 34.77 1.10
N ILE A 314 -13.25 33.68 1.13
CA ILE A 314 -14.63 33.62 0.61
C ILE A 314 -15.53 34.65 1.31
N LYS A 315 -15.42 34.77 2.63
CA LYS A 315 -16.18 35.73 3.44
C LYS A 315 -15.78 37.17 3.14
N ARG A 316 -14.48 37.47 3.12
CA ARG A 316 -13.96 38.83 2.89
C ARG A 316 -14.33 39.39 1.52
N HIS A 317 -14.41 38.53 0.50
CA HIS A 317 -14.75 38.93 -0.87
C HIS A 317 -16.22 38.67 -1.27
N ASP A 318 -17.09 38.33 -0.32
CA ASP A 318 -18.52 38.04 -0.54
C ASP A 318 -18.79 37.08 -1.73
N LEU A 319 -17.97 36.02 -1.85
CA LEU A 319 -18.04 35.11 -3.01
C LEU A 319 -19.29 34.21 -2.98
N LEU A 320 -19.97 34.11 -1.83
CA LEU A 320 -21.20 33.32 -1.68
C LEU A 320 -22.43 34.01 -2.25
N LYS A 321 -22.39 35.33 -2.50
CA LYS A 321 -23.51 36.10 -3.10
C LYS A 321 -24.86 35.80 -2.42
N ASN A 322 -24.92 35.90 -1.09
CA ASN A 322 -26.10 35.62 -0.25
C ASN A 322 -26.55 34.15 -0.16
N LYS A 323 -25.72 33.17 -0.56
CA LYS A 323 -26.01 31.75 -0.30
C LYS A 323 -25.56 31.36 1.12
N GLU A 324 -26.45 30.75 1.89
CA GLU A 324 -26.11 30.13 3.18
C GLU A 324 -25.45 28.75 2.95
N LEU A 325 -24.19 28.76 2.53
CA LEU A 325 -23.38 27.55 2.36
C LEU A 325 -22.35 27.44 3.49
N ASN A 326 -22.31 26.28 4.14
CA ASN A 326 -21.28 25.95 5.12
C ASN A 326 -20.21 25.09 4.44
N ILE A 327 -19.10 25.73 4.05
CA ILE A 327 -17.98 25.07 3.39
C ILE A 327 -17.09 24.40 4.44
N ILE A 328 -17.02 23.07 4.38
CA ILE A 328 -16.21 22.26 5.30
C ILE A 328 -14.85 21.92 4.67
N GLY A 329 -13.93 21.37 5.47
CA GLY A 329 -12.58 21.06 5.00
C GLY A 329 -12.54 20.11 3.80
N ASP A 330 -13.45 19.13 3.73
CA ASP A 330 -13.54 18.18 2.62
C ASP A 330 -13.87 18.89 1.29
N ASP A 331 -14.73 19.92 1.33
CA ASP A 331 -15.07 20.72 0.16
C ASP A 331 -13.85 21.50 -0.35
N VAL A 332 -13.05 22.01 0.57
CA VAL A 332 -11.83 22.77 0.26
C VAL A 332 -10.75 21.89 -0.35
N ARG A 333 -10.69 20.60 0.01
CA ARG A 333 -9.67 19.67 -0.48
C ARG A 333 -10.09 18.89 -1.72
N GLU A 334 -11.33 19.00 -2.20
CA GLU A 334 -11.76 18.40 -3.47
C GLU A 334 -10.78 18.78 -4.60
N GLY A 335 -10.21 17.77 -5.28
CA GLY A 335 -9.26 17.96 -6.38
C GLY A 335 -7.89 18.55 -6.00
N LEU A 336 -7.56 18.65 -4.71
CA LEU A 336 -6.27 19.09 -4.21
C LEU A 336 -5.21 18.00 -4.41
N THR A 337 -4.07 18.36 -4.98
CA THR A 337 -2.83 17.57 -4.85
C THR A 337 -1.86 18.32 -3.96
N LEU A 338 -1.48 17.71 -2.84
CA LEU A 338 -0.61 18.29 -1.82
C LEU A 338 0.60 17.39 -1.60
N VAL A 339 1.79 17.98 -1.59
CA VAL A 339 3.01 17.40 -1.03
C VAL A 339 3.46 18.28 0.13
N LEU A 340 3.44 17.75 1.34
CA LEU A 340 3.86 18.41 2.58
C LEU A 340 5.11 17.72 3.12
N SER A 341 6.21 18.45 3.28
CA SER A 341 7.47 17.94 3.81
C SER A 341 7.90 18.78 5.02
N LEU A 342 7.97 18.16 6.19
CA LEU A 342 8.53 18.77 7.39
C LEU A 342 9.92 18.22 7.66
N LYS A 343 10.81 19.10 8.12
CA LYS A 343 12.08 18.71 8.72
C LYS A 343 12.15 19.23 10.15
N ILE A 344 12.28 18.30 11.10
CA ILE A 344 12.26 18.59 12.55
C ILE A 344 13.36 17.78 13.26
N PRO A 345 13.94 18.29 14.36
CA PRO A 345 15.06 17.63 15.04
C PRO A 345 14.65 16.34 15.79
N ASN A 346 13.48 16.35 16.45
CA ASN A 346 13.03 15.25 17.31
C ASN A 346 11.61 14.77 16.94
N PRO A 347 11.42 14.11 15.79
CA PRO A 347 10.14 13.50 15.46
C PRO A 347 9.75 12.41 16.47
N GLN A 348 8.48 12.37 16.84
CA GLN A 348 7.86 11.32 17.65
C GLN A 348 6.76 10.67 16.81
N PHE A 349 6.87 9.38 16.55
CA PHE A 349 5.88 8.62 15.81
C PHE A 349 5.09 7.71 16.75
N GLU A 350 3.81 7.46 16.44
CA GLU A 350 2.94 6.58 17.24
C GLU A 350 3.37 5.09 17.20
N GLY A 351 4.28 4.72 16.27
CA GLY A 351 4.83 3.37 16.17
C GLY A 351 6.11 3.29 15.34
N GLN A 352 6.75 2.12 15.34
CA GLN A 352 8.05 1.88 14.67
C GLN A 352 7.99 2.02 13.15
N THR A 353 6.84 1.75 12.52
CA THR A 353 6.63 1.91 11.08
C THR A 353 6.59 3.38 10.65
N LYS A 354 6.62 4.33 11.60
CA LYS A 354 6.70 5.78 11.39
C LYS A 354 5.59 6.34 10.47
N THR A 355 4.40 5.75 10.53
CA THR A 355 3.28 6.10 9.65
C THR A 355 2.52 7.35 10.09
N LYS A 356 2.58 7.70 11.39
CA LYS A 356 1.85 8.84 11.96
C LYS A 356 2.69 9.67 12.94
N LEU A 357 2.74 10.98 12.70
CA LEU A 357 3.44 11.95 13.57
C LEU A 357 2.59 12.31 14.80
N GLY A 358 3.20 12.25 15.99
CA GLY A 358 2.57 12.49 17.29
C GLY A 358 3.00 13.76 18.04
N ASN A 359 3.96 14.56 17.53
CA ASN A 359 4.38 15.82 18.16
C ASN A 359 3.22 16.84 18.16
N SER A 360 2.63 17.14 19.32
CA SER A 360 1.44 18.00 19.44
C SER A 360 1.73 19.47 19.12
N GLU A 361 2.93 19.95 19.43
CA GLU A 361 3.39 21.30 19.15
C GLU A 361 3.46 21.62 17.65
N ILE A 362 3.68 20.60 16.82
CA ILE A 362 3.84 20.75 15.36
C ILE A 362 2.53 21.19 14.70
N GLU A 363 1.37 20.78 15.22
CA GLU A 363 0.08 21.19 14.66
C GLU A 363 -0.07 22.73 14.66
N GLY A 364 0.24 23.37 15.79
CA GLY A 364 0.15 24.82 15.95
C GLY A 364 1.13 25.58 15.06
N ILE A 365 2.38 25.10 14.99
CA ILE A 365 3.45 25.69 14.17
C ILE A 365 3.07 25.64 12.68
N VAL A 366 2.70 24.45 12.18
CA VAL A 366 2.30 24.27 10.77
C VAL A 366 1.09 25.15 10.46
N LYS A 367 0.09 25.15 11.34
CA LYS A 367 -1.12 25.95 11.15
C LYS A 367 -0.81 27.44 11.04
N SER A 368 0.10 27.96 11.87
CA SER A 368 0.53 29.36 11.84
C SER A 368 1.21 29.70 10.51
N ILE A 369 2.25 28.94 10.14
CA ILE A 369 3.02 29.15 8.91
C ILE A 369 2.11 29.13 7.69
N VAL A 370 1.28 28.10 7.55
CA VAL A 370 0.42 27.93 6.39
C VAL A 370 -0.63 29.03 6.33
N THR A 371 -1.18 29.47 7.47
CA THR A 371 -2.15 30.57 7.49
C THR A 371 -1.52 31.87 7.00
N GLU A 372 -0.33 32.21 7.48
CA GLU A 372 0.40 33.43 7.09
C GLU A 372 0.74 33.41 5.59
N GLU A 373 1.48 32.39 5.16
CA GLU A 373 2.04 32.31 3.79
C GLU A 373 0.95 32.11 2.74
N LEU A 374 -0.05 31.27 3.01
CA LEU A 374 -1.13 31.03 2.04
C LEU A 374 -2.07 32.25 1.94
N SER A 375 -2.31 32.96 3.05
CA SER A 375 -3.09 34.21 3.00
C SER A 375 -2.37 35.26 2.17
N ALA A 376 -1.07 35.46 2.41
CA ALA A 376 -0.26 36.39 1.62
C ALA A 376 -0.30 36.03 0.12
N TYR A 377 -0.11 34.74 -0.21
CA TYR A 377 -0.20 34.26 -1.58
C TYR A 377 -1.56 34.54 -2.24
N PHE A 378 -2.66 34.38 -1.50
CA PHE A 378 -4.02 34.64 -2.02
C PHE A 378 -4.27 36.12 -2.30
N GLU A 379 -3.72 37.03 -1.48
CA GLU A 379 -3.77 38.48 -1.73
C GLU A 379 -2.93 38.88 -2.94
N GLU A 380 -1.74 38.28 -3.11
CA GLU A 380 -0.86 38.53 -4.25
C GLU A 380 -1.39 37.93 -5.56
N ASN A 381 -2.15 36.82 -5.48
CA ASN A 381 -2.62 36.06 -6.64
C ASN A 381 -4.16 35.88 -6.64
N PRO A 382 -4.93 36.98 -6.74
CA PRO A 382 -6.39 36.94 -6.55
C PRO A 382 -7.10 36.06 -7.59
N GLN A 383 -6.60 35.97 -8.82
CA GLN A 383 -7.18 35.11 -9.86
C GLN A 383 -7.10 33.62 -9.50
N ILE A 384 -5.98 33.19 -8.88
CA ILE A 384 -5.79 31.81 -8.44
C ILE A 384 -6.66 31.55 -7.20
N ALA A 385 -6.63 32.47 -6.23
CA ALA A 385 -7.46 32.39 -5.03
C ALA A 385 -8.96 32.25 -5.36
N GLN A 386 -9.47 33.06 -6.28
CA GLN A 386 -10.85 32.98 -6.75
C GLN A 386 -11.19 31.64 -7.40
N LYS A 387 -10.31 31.08 -8.24
CA LYS A 387 -10.52 29.75 -8.85
C LYS A 387 -10.61 28.65 -7.80
N ILE A 388 -9.71 28.67 -6.80
CA ILE A 388 -9.71 27.70 -5.70
C ILE A 388 -11.00 27.83 -4.87
N CYS A 389 -11.36 29.06 -4.50
CA CYS A 389 -12.59 29.33 -3.75
C CYS A 389 -13.84 28.88 -4.52
N GLN A 390 -13.91 29.16 -5.82
CA GLN A 390 -15.03 28.74 -6.67
C GLN A 390 -15.13 27.22 -6.75
N LYS A 391 -14.01 26.51 -6.82
CA LYS A 391 -14.01 25.04 -6.77
C LYS A 391 -14.56 24.52 -5.44
N ALA A 392 -14.11 25.08 -4.31
CA ALA A 392 -14.61 24.72 -2.98
C ALA A 392 -16.12 25.01 -2.82
N ILE A 393 -16.61 26.14 -3.33
CA ILE A 393 -18.04 26.48 -3.35
C ILE A 393 -18.81 25.43 -4.17
N SER A 394 -18.34 25.10 -5.36
CA SER A 394 -18.98 24.10 -6.22
C SER A 394 -18.95 22.69 -5.63
N ALA A 395 -17.91 22.33 -4.88
CA ALA A 395 -17.84 21.08 -4.12
C ALA A 395 -18.89 21.06 -3.00
N CYS A 396 -19.00 22.14 -2.23
CA CYS A 396 -20.01 22.31 -1.18
C CYS A 396 -21.44 22.20 -1.75
N GLU A 397 -21.73 22.85 -2.88
CA GLU A 397 -23.03 22.76 -3.56
C GLU A 397 -23.32 21.32 -4.00
N ALA A 398 -22.32 20.62 -4.55
CA ALA A 398 -22.46 19.22 -4.94
C ALA A 398 -22.70 18.32 -3.71
N ARG A 399 -22.01 18.56 -2.59
CA ARG A 399 -22.21 17.82 -1.34
C ARG A 399 -23.63 18.03 -0.78
N GLU A 400 -24.11 19.26 -0.72
CA GLU A 400 -25.48 19.55 -0.27
C GLU A 400 -26.53 18.94 -1.22
N ALA A 401 -26.29 18.97 -2.53
CA ALA A 401 -27.14 18.29 -3.50
C ALA A 401 -27.12 16.76 -3.31
N ALA A 402 -25.95 16.16 -3.06
CA ALA A 402 -25.79 14.74 -2.78
C ALA A 402 -26.53 14.35 -1.50
N LYS A 403 -26.40 15.15 -0.44
CA LYS A 403 -27.11 14.96 0.83
C LYS A 403 -28.62 14.98 0.62
N LYS A 404 -29.15 15.98 -0.10
CA LYS A 404 -30.58 16.04 -0.44
C LYS A 404 -31.04 14.84 -1.27
N ALA A 405 -30.23 14.41 -2.25
CA ALA A 405 -30.51 13.23 -3.06
C ALA A 405 -30.53 11.94 -2.22
N ARG A 406 -29.57 11.76 -1.31
CA ARG A 406 -29.55 10.64 -0.35
C ARG A 406 -30.75 10.67 0.58
N GLU A 407 -31.10 11.83 1.13
CA GLU A 407 -32.27 11.98 1.99
C GLU A 407 -33.56 11.64 1.27
N LEU A 408 -33.70 12.00 -0.01
CA LEU A 408 -34.84 11.60 -0.85
C LEU A 408 -34.90 10.08 -1.05
N VAL A 409 -33.75 9.44 -1.32
CA VAL A 409 -33.66 7.97 -1.45
C VAL A 409 -34.00 7.29 -0.12
N ARG A 410 -33.48 7.81 1.00
CA ARG A 410 -33.73 7.27 2.35
C ARG A 410 -35.18 7.48 2.80
N LYS A 411 -35.78 8.65 2.53
CA LYS A 411 -37.19 8.92 2.84
C LYS A 411 -38.12 8.03 2.02
N LYS A 412 -37.81 7.78 0.74
CA LYS A 412 -38.52 6.75 -0.04
C LYS A 412 -38.37 5.37 0.59
N SER A 413 -37.16 4.96 0.95
CA SER A 413 -36.91 3.66 1.62
C SER A 413 -37.61 3.50 2.99
N LEU A 414 -37.85 4.58 3.74
CA LEU A 414 -38.55 4.55 5.04
C LEU A 414 -40.08 4.58 4.91
N LEU A 415 -40.62 5.21 3.86
CA LEU A 415 -42.06 5.21 3.53
C LEU A 415 -42.46 3.96 2.73
N GLU A 416 -41.54 3.37 1.97
CA GLU A 416 -41.67 2.14 1.20
C GLU A 416 -40.98 0.97 1.91
N THR A 417 -41.42 0.63 3.13
CA THR A 417 -40.87 -0.47 3.94
C THR A 417 -41.01 -1.88 3.31
N ALA A 418 -41.29 -2.01 2.01
CA ALA A 418 -41.50 -3.31 1.35
C ALA A 418 -41.38 -3.33 -0.19
N THR A 419 -40.64 -2.43 -0.86
CA THR A 419 -40.40 -2.62 -2.31
C THR A 419 -38.91 -2.67 -2.63
N LEU A 420 -38.41 -3.91 -2.68
CA LEU A 420 -37.19 -4.23 -3.38
C LEU A 420 -37.26 -3.72 -4.83
N PRO A 421 -36.11 -3.39 -5.45
CA PRO A 421 -36.12 -2.92 -6.83
C PRO A 421 -36.87 -3.90 -7.72
N GLY A 422 -37.78 -3.42 -8.58
CA GLY A 422 -38.60 -4.31 -9.43
C GLY A 422 -37.80 -5.21 -10.38
N LYS A 423 -36.52 -4.89 -10.62
CA LYS A 423 -35.58 -5.72 -11.38
C LYS A 423 -34.98 -6.87 -10.56
N LEU A 424 -34.91 -6.74 -9.23
CA LEU A 424 -34.34 -7.74 -8.36
C LEU A 424 -35.28 -8.95 -8.28
N ALA A 425 -34.80 -10.10 -8.73
CA ALA A 425 -35.40 -11.37 -8.37
C ALA A 425 -34.78 -11.80 -7.04
N ASP A 426 -35.50 -11.66 -5.94
CA ASP A 426 -34.94 -11.95 -4.60
C ASP A 426 -34.97 -13.44 -4.24
N CYS A 427 -34.25 -13.82 -3.19
CA CYS A 427 -34.28 -15.15 -2.57
C CYS A 427 -35.27 -15.20 -1.40
N SER A 428 -35.54 -16.41 -0.90
CA SER A 428 -36.52 -16.64 0.19
C SER A 428 -35.86 -16.64 1.58
N GLU A 429 -34.57 -16.98 1.63
CA GLU A 429 -33.72 -16.96 2.82
C GLU A 429 -33.45 -15.52 3.27
N THR A 430 -33.38 -15.33 4.58
CA THR A 430 -33.15 -14.02 5.20
C THR A 430 -31.82 -13.93 5.93
N ASN A 431 -31.16 -15.06 6.22
CA ASN A 431 -29.81 -15.06 6.78
C ASN A 431 -28.77 -14.60 5.73
N PRO A 432 -28.15 -13.41 5.90
CA PRO A 432 -27.20 -12.87 4.92
C PRO A 432 -26.00 -13.76 4.64
N GLU A 433 -25.56 -14.59 5.60
CA GLU A 433 -24.44 -15.53 5.44
C GLU A 433 -24.71 -16.61 4.39
N LEU A 434 -25.96 -17.00 4.24
CA LEU A 434 -26.39 -18.03 3.29
C LEU A 434 -26.80 -17.45 1.94
N CYS A 435 -27.19 -16.16 1.91
CA CYS A 435 -27.72 -15.52 0.73
C CYS A 435 -26.64 -15.09 -0.27
N GLU A 436 -26.91 -15.37 -1.55
CA GLU A 436 -26.06 -15.04 -2.69
C GLU A 436 -26.77 -14.04 -3.60
N LEU A 437 -26.07 -13.00 -4.07
CA LEU A 437 -26.57 -12.05 -5.07
C LEU A 437 -25.75 -12.16 -6.35
N PHE A 438 -26.39 -12.59 -7.43
CA PHE A 438 -25.81 -12.61 -8.77
C PHE A 438 -26.12 -11.30 -9.50
N ILE A 439 -25.08 -10.52 -9.81
CA ILE A 439 -25.19 -9.33 -10.66
C ILE A 439 -24.86 -9.76 -12.09
N VAL A 440 -25.82 -9.60 -13.00
CA VAL A 440 -25.77 -10.16 -14.35
C VAL A 440 -25.92 -9.10 -15.43
N GLU A 441 -25.21 -9.28 -16.54
CA GLU A 441 -25.23 -8.36 -17.67
C GLU A 441 -26.52 -8.53 -18.51
N GLY A 442 -27.40 -7.53 -18.44
CA GLY A 442 -28.62 -7.48 -19.25
C GLY A 442 -29.77 -8.36 -18.77
N GLU A 443 -30.96 -8.09 -19.34
CA GLU A 443 -32.18 -8.84 -18.99
C GLU A 443 -32.20 -10.27 -19.55
N SER A 444 -31.45 -10.55 -20.61
CA SER A 444 -31.38 -11.89 -21.20
C SER A 444 -30.65 -12.88 -20.28
N ALA A 445 -29.45 -12.52 -19.83
CA ALA A 445 -28.72 -13.30 -18.83
C ALA A 445 -29.49 -13.34 -17.51
N GLY A 446 -30.13 -12.23 -17.11
CA GLY A 446 -31.01 -12.18 -15.94
C GLY A 446 -32.20 -13.13 -15.99
N GLY A 447 -32.86 -13.26 -17.14
CA GLY A 447 -33.94 -14.22 -17.35
C GLY A 447 -33.47 -15.66 -17.18
N SER A 448 -32.34 -16.00 -17.79
CA SER A 448 -31.75 -17.34 -17.71
C SER A 448 -31.29 -17.68 -16.30
N ALA A 449 -30.57 -16.76 -15.64
CA ALA A 449 -30.13 -16.92 -14.26
C ALA A 449 -31.31 -17.04 -13.29
N LYS A 450 -32.38 -16.25 -13.48
CA LYS A 450 -33.60 -16.33 -12.66
C LYS A 450 -34.30 -17.68 -12.76
N GLN A 451 -34.28 -18.32 -13.93
CA GLN A 451 -34.89 -19.64 -14.14
C GLN A 451 -34.03 -20.78 -13.58
N ALA A 452 -32.71 -20.65 -13.63
CA ALA A 452 -31.78 -21.71 -13.22
C ALA A 452 -31.41 -21.69 -11.73
N ARG A 453 -31.54 -20.54 -11.06
CA ARG A 453 -31.12 -20.36 -9.67
C ARG A 453 -31.90 -21.24 -8.67
N ASP A 454 -31.28 -21.51 -7.53
CA ASP A 454 -32.01 -21.91 -6.34
C ASP A 454 -32.64 -20.68 -5.67
N ARG A 455 -33.97 -20.52 -5.85
CA ARG A 455 -34.74 -19.42 -5.28
C ARG A 455 -34.72 -19.36 -3.74
N ASN A 456 -34.25 -20.41 -3.06
CA ASN A 456 -34.16 -20.42 -1.61
C ASN A 456 -33.11 -19.41 -1.15
N PHE A 457 -31.89 -19.42 -1.70
CA PHE A 457 -30.78 -18.58 -1.22
C PHE A 457 -30.12 -17.71 -2.29
N GLN A 458 -30.45 -17.88 -3.58
CA GLN A 458 -29.82 -17.11 -4.67
C GLN A 458 -30.75 -16.02 -5.20
N ALA A 459 -30.32 -14.76 -5.12
CA ALA A 459 -30.92 -13.58 -5.73
C ALA A 459 -30.25 -13.23 -7.06
N VAL A 460 -30.99 -12.64 -7.99
CA VAL A 460 -30.48 -12.22 -9.31
C VAL A 460 -30.86 -10.78 -9.58
N LEU A 461 -29.87 -9.96 -9.92
CA LEU A 461 -30.04 -8.56 -10.28
C LEU A 461 -29.45 -8.27 -11.67
N PRO A 462 -30.29 -8.08 -12.70
CA PRO A 462 -29.84 -7.67 -14.01
C PRO A 462 -29.50 -6.18 -14.06
N ILE A 463 -28.32 -5.86 -14.57
CA ILE A 463 -27.87 -4.49 -14.83
C ILE A 463 -27.97 -4.17 -16.33
N LYS A 464 -28.42 -2.95 -16.66
CA LYS A 464 -28.55 -2.52 -18.06
C LYS A 464 -27.38 -1.62 -18.50
N GLY A 465 -26.69 -2.05 -19.56
CA GLY A 465 -25.63 -1.28 -20.20
C GLY A 465 -24.39 -1.08 -19.31
N LYS A 466 -23.50 -0.19 -19.75
CA LYS A 466 -22.27 0.13 -19.02
C LYS A 466 -22.60 0.99 -17.80
N ILE A 467 -22.14 0.57 -16.63
CA ILE A 467 -22.30 1.33 -15.39
C ILE A 467 -21.51 2.64 -15.49
N ILE A 468 -22.02 3.69 -14.83
CA ILE A 468 -21.31 4.96 -14.74
C ILE A 468 -19.93 4.77 -14.09
N ASN A 469 -18.89 5.30 -14.71
CA ASN A 469 -17.56 5.29 -14.12
C ASN A 469 -17.54 6.23 -12.91
N VAL A 470 -17.52 5.65 -11.72
CA VAL A 470 -17.55 6.39 -10.46
C VAL A 470 -16.22 7.07 -10.12
N GLU A 471 -15.13 6.64 -10.73
CA GLU A 471 -13.82 7.30 -10.59
C GLU A 471 -13.84 8.70 -11.22
N LYS A 472 -14.51 8.82 -12.36
CA LYS A 472 -14.55 10.06 -13.15
C LYS A 472 -15.83 10.88 -12.92
N SER A 473 -16.69 10.48 -12.00
CA SER A 473 -18.00 11.10 -11.82
C SER A 473 -18.23 11.52 -10.38
N ARG A 474 -18.71 12.75 -10.18
CA ARG A 474 -19.17 13.21 -8.87
C ARG A 474 -20.22 12.28 -8.29
N LEU A 475 -20.17 12.13 -6.97
CA LEU A 475 -21.10 11.32 -6.20
C LEU A 475 -22.57 11.65 -6.46
N VAL A 476 -22.93 12.92 -6.70
CA VAL A 476 -24.30 13.32 -7.08
C VAL A 476 -24.77 12.60 -8.35
N LYS A 477 -23.91 12.57 -9.38
CA LYS A 477 -24.21 11.93 -10.66
C LYS A 477 -24.30 10.42 -10.49
N VAL A 478 -23.40 9.84 -9.69
CA VAL A 478 -23.42 8.42 -9.32
C VAL A 478 -24.72 8.05 -8.58
N LEU A 479 -25.13 8.84 -7.59
CA LEU A 479 -26.37 8.63 -6.83
C LEU A 479 -27.63 8.88 -7.64
N SER A 480 -27.56 9.70 -8.70
CA SER A 480 -28.69 9.93 -9.61
C SER A 480 -28.91 8.77 -10.59
N ASN A 481 -27.91 7.90 -10.78
CA ASN A 481 -27.97 6.78 -11.71
C ASN A 481 -28.88 5.65 -11.16
N GLU A 482 -29.85 5.22 -11.95
CA GLU A 482 -30.85 4.21 -11.53
C GLU A 482 -30.24 2.82 -11.32
N GLU A 483 -29.22 2.41 -12.08
CA GLU A 483 -28.55 1.11 -11.87
C GLU A 483 -27.79 1.11 -10.54
N ILE A 484 -27.09 2.22 -10.22
CA ILE A 484 -26.42 2.37 -8.93
C ILE A 484 -27.42 2.39 -7.77
N LYS A 485 -28.51 3.16 -7.88
CA LYS A 485 -29.56 3.15 -6.84
C LYS A 485 -30.10 1.74 -6.62
N THR A 486 -30.37 1.02 -7.71
CA THR A 486 -30.88 -0.35 -7.68
C THR A 486 -29.89 -1.29 -6.97
N LEU A 487 -28.59 -1.20 -7.29
CA LEU A 487 -27.52 -1.97 -6.63
C LEU A 487 -27.43 -1.67 -5.14
N VAL A 488 -27.40 -0.38 -4.76
CA VAL A 488 -27.33 0.05 -3.35
C VAL A 488 -28.51 -0.46 -2.55
N THR A 489 -29.73 -0.33 -3.09
CA THR A 489 -30.96 -0.81 -2.45
C THR A 489 -30.98 -2.34 -2.34
N ALA A 490 -30.53 -3.06 -3.36
CA ALA A 490 -30.47 -4.52 -3.32
C ALA A 490 -29.51 -5.00 -2.20
N ILE A 491 -28.30 -4.44 -2.13
CA ILE A 491 -27.26 -4.82 -1.15
C ILE A 491 -27.69 -4.44 0.29
N GLY A 492 -28.31 -3.28 0.49
CA GLY A 492 -28.89 -2.88 1.79
C GLY A 492 -27.93 -2.22 2.78
N GLY A 493 -26.63 -2.19 2.50
CA GLY A 493 -25.60 -1.59 3.37
C GLY A 493 -25.46 -0.06 3.31
N GLY A 494 -26.20 0.64 2.44
CA GLY A 494 -25.98 2.07 2.18
C GLY A 494 -24.86 2.32 1.15
N ILE A 495 -24.35 3.55 1.06
CA ILE A 495 -23.33 3.93 0.06
C ILE A 495 -22.37 5.02 0.58
N GLY A 496 -21.08 4.84 0.33
CA GLY A 496 -20.02 5.81 0.63
C GLY A 496 -19.21 5.45 1.88
N LYS A 497 -17.95 5.89 1.92
CA LYS A 497 -16.94 5.49 2.92
C LYS A 497 -17.39 5.60 4.39
N ASN A 498 -18.16 6.64 4.73
CA ASN A 498 -18.55 6.93 6.11
C ASN A 498 -19.97 6.48 6.48
N GLU A 499 -20.78 6.08 5.51
CA GLU A 499 -22.19 5.71 5.71
C GLU A 499 -22.48 4.23 5.44
N PHE A 500 -21.57 3.54 4.75
CA PHE A 500 -21.72 2.11 4.46
C PHE A 500 -21.62 1.29 5.75
N ASN A 501 -22.64 0.46 5.99
CA ASN A 501 -22.72 -0.42 7.14
C ASN A 501 -22.76 -1.88 6.67
N ILE A 502 -21.67 -2.59 6.93
CA ILE A 502 -21.50 -4.01 6.57
C ILE A 502 -22.54 -4.92 7.26
N GLU A 503 -22.92 -4.61 8.51
CA GLU A 503 -23.87 -5.39 9.32
C GLU A 503 -25.30 -5.36 8.75
N LYS A 504 -25.60 -4.39 7.87
CA LYS A 504 -26.91 -4.26 7.22
C LYS A 504 -26.99 -4.89 5.83
N VAL A 505 -25.89 -5.48 5.37
CA VAL A 505 -25.82 -6.08 4.05
C VAL A 505 -26.69 -7.34 4.01
N ARG A 506 -27.44 -7.52 2.93
CA ARG A 506 -28.40 -8.63 2.76
C ARG A 506 -27.78 -9.91 2.19
N TYR A 507 -26.59 -9.83 1.60
CA TYR A 507 -25.91 -10.94 0.94
C TYR A 507 -24.41 -10.90 1.26
N HIS A 508 -23.89 -11.95 1.92
CA HIS A 508 -22.46 -12.08 2.19
C HIS A 508 -21.67 -12.60 0.98
N LYS A 509 -22.38 -13.00 -0.09
CA LYS A 509 -21.78 -13.38 -1.36
C LYS A 509 -22.41 -12.57 -2.48
N ILE A 510 -21.65 -11.63 -3.02
CA ILE A 510 -22.03 -10.81 -4.18
C ILE A 510 -21.18 -11.28 -5.36
N ILE A 511 -21.81 -11.94 -6.31
CA ILE A 511 -21.16 -12.63 -7.42
C ILE A 511 -21.36 -11.83 -8.70
N LEU A 512 -20.26 -11.38 -9.30
CA LEU A 512 -20.25 -10.67 -10.57
C LEU A 512 -20.21 -11.70 -11.70
N MET A 513 -21.34 -11.88 -12.39
CA MET A 513 -21.49 -12.82 -13.49
C MET A 513 -21.69 -12.03 -14.79
N THR A 514 -20.55 -11.62 -15.36
CA THR A 514 -20.44 -10.88 -16.63
C THR A 514 -19.94 -11.81 -17.74
N ASP A 515 -20.21 -11.46 -18.99
CA ASP A 515 -19.76 -12.26 -20.12
C ASP A 515 -18.23 -12.27 -20.27
N ALA A 516 -17.69 -13.35 -20.86
CA ALA A 516 -16.26 -13.55 -21.08
C ALA A 516 -15.75 -12.83 -22.34
N ASP A 517 -16.20 -11.59 -22.55
CA ASP A 517 -15.79 -10.73 -23.66
C ASP A 517 -15.22 -9.39 -23.16
N VAL A 518 -14.89 -8.49 -24.09
CA VAL A 518 -14.32 -7.18 -23.78
C VAL A 518 -15.30 -6.26 -23.05
N ASP A 519 -16.61 -6.42 -23.26
CA ASP A 519 -17.64 -5.57 -22.66
C ASP A 519 -17.96 -6.05 -21.23
N GLY A 520 -18.06 -7.36 -21.01
CA GLY A 520 -18.19 -7.96 -19.69
C GLY A 520 -16.97 -7.68 -18.81
N ALA A 521 -15.75 -7.75 -19.37
CA ALA A 521 -14.53 -7.33 -18.67
C ALA A 521 -14.56 -5.84 -18.26
N HIS A 522 -15.10 -4.97 -19.11
CA HIS A 522 -15.25 -3.56 -18.82
C HIS A 522 -16.30 -3.31 -17.73
N ILE A 523 -17.47 -3.96 -17.79
CA ILE A 523 -18.51 -3.87 -16.76
C ILE A 523 -17.99 -4.37 -15.42
N ARG A 524 -17.28 -5.50 -15.41
CA ARG A 524 -16.61 -6.04 -14.22
C ARG A 524 -15.65 -5.03 -13.62
N THR A 525 -14.85 -4.35 -14.44
CA THR A 525 -13.93 -3.31 -13.98
C THR A 525 -14.70 -2.15 -13.33
N LEU A 526 -15.77 -1.66 -13.96
CA LEU A 526 -16.60 -0.58 -13.43
C LEU A 526 -17.28 -0.94 -12.09
N LEU A 527 -17.78 -2.18 -11.96
CA LEU A 527 -18.36 -2.72 -10.73
C LEU A 527 -17.31 -2.80 -9.62
N LEU A 528 -16.13 -3.34 -9.92
CA LEU A 528 -15.03 -3.44 -8.95
C LEU A 528 -14.57 -2.05 -8.50
N THR A 529 -14.44 -1.09 -9.41
CA THR A 529 -14.15 0.30 -9.06
C THR A 529 -15.23 0.88 -8.16
N PHE A 530 -16.51 0.60 -8.44
CA PHE A 530 -17.63 1.02 -7.59
C PHE A 530 -17.54 0.46 -6.17
N PHE A 531 -17.38 -0.86 -6.02
CA PHE A 531 -17.25 -1.48 -4.70
C PHE A 531 -16.01 -0.97 -3.97
N TYR A 532 -14.88 -0.85 -4.66
CA TYR A 532 -13.65 -0.35 -4.06
C TYR A 532 -13.79 1.09 -3.54
N ARG A 533 -14.43 1.97 -4.31
CA ARG A 533 -14.56 3.39 -3.95
C ARG A 533 -15.67 3.68 -2.94
N GLN A 534 -16.78 2.95 -2.99
CA GLN A 534 -18.00 3.30 -2.26
C GLN A 534 -18.41 2.28 -1.19
N MET A 535 -17.92 1.04 -1.28
CA MET A 535 -18.30 -0.09 -0.41
C MET A 535 -17.08 -0.96 -0.07
N THR A 536 -15.93 -0.34 0.18
CA THR A 536 -14.65 -1.02 0.46
C THR A 536 -14.76 -2.17 1.47
N PRO A 537 -15.56 -2.05 2.56
CA PRO A 537 -15.73 -3.14 3.51
C PRO A 537 -16.24 -4.45 2.90
N LEU A 538 -17.00 -4.43 1.80
CA LEU A 538 -17.42 -5.66 1.10
C LEU A 538 -16.23 -6.45 0.55
N ILE A 539 -15.19 -5.74 0.09
CA ILE A 539 -13.97 -6.36 -0.46
C ILE A 539 -13.09 -6.86 0.70
N GLU A 540 -12.94 -6.05 1.75
CA GLU A 540 -12.11 -6.39 2.92
C GLU A 540 -12.64 -7.62 3.67
N HIS A 541 -13.96 -7.80 3.75
CA HIS A 541 -14.58 -8.98 4.35
C HIS A 541 -14.68 -10.17 3.39
N GLY A 542 -14.24 -10.02 2.13
CA GLY A 542 -14.27 -11.09 1.13
C GLY A 542 -15.68 -11.45 0.64
N TYR A 543 -16.60 -10.48 0.55
CA TYR A 543 -17.97 -10.71 0.10
C TYR A 543 -18.16 -10.59 -1.41
N VAL A 544 -17.19 -10.01 -2.14
CA VAL A 544 -17.26 -9.81 -3.59
C VAL A 544 -16.52 -10.94 -4.32
N TYR A 545 -17.24 -11.63 -5.22
CA TYR A 545 -16.75 -12.77 -6.00
C TYR A 545 -16.93 -12.50 -7.48
N ILE A 546 -16.10 -13.12 -8.31
CA ILE A 546 -16.23 -13.09 -9.78
C ILE A 546 -16.57 -14.51 -10.22
N ALA A 547 -17.65 -14.66 -10.99
CA ALA A 547 -17.97 -15.95 -11.59
C ALA A 547 -16.95 -16.26 -12.72
N CYS A 548 -16.46 -17.49 -12.73
CA CYS A 548 -15.59 -18.01 -13.78
C CYS A 548 -16.36 -19.07 -14.59
N PRO A 549 -17.20 -18.67 -15.57
CA PRO A 549 -17.87 -19.63 -16.43
C PRO A 549 -16.85 -20.33 -17.35
N PRO A 550 -17.12 -21.58 -17.75
CA PRO A 550 -16.23 -22.32 -18.64
C PRO A 550 -16.15 -21.66 -20.02
N LEU A 551 -14.93 -21.53 -20.55
CA LEU A 551 -14.70 -20.91 -21.86
C LEU A 551 -15.07 -21.82 -23.03
N TYR A 552 -14.95 -23.13 -22.86
CA TYR A 552 -15.15 -24.10 -23.93
C TYR A 552 -16.09 -25.23 -23.49
N ARG A 553 -16.97 -25.63 -24.42
CA ARG A 553 -17.74 -26.87 -24.33
C ARG A 553 -17.24 -27.86 -25.39
N VAL A 554 -16.57 -28.92 -24.94
CA VAL A 554 -16.13 -30.02 -25.79
C VAL A 554 -17.23 -31.08 -25.83
N LYS A 555 -17.90 -31.22 -26.97
CA LYS A 555 -18.93 -32.24 -27.18
C LYS A 555 -18.41 -33.35 -28.08
N LYS A 556 -18.50 -34.59 -27.59
CA LYS A 556 -18.17 -35.78 -28.37
C LYS A 556 -19.23 -36.85 -28.15
N ASP A 557 -19.92 -37.21 -29.23
CA ASP A 557 -21.06 -38.13 -29.20
C ASP A 557 -22.09 -37.72 -28.13
N LYS A 558 -22.28 -38.55 -27.10
CA LYS A 558 -23.16 -38.30 -25.94
C LYS A 558 -22.45 -37.70 -24.73
N LYS A 559 -21.13 -37.48 -24.78
CA LYS A 559 -20.35 -36.91 -23.67
C LYS A 559 -20.08 -35.43 -23.91
N GLU A 560 -20.25 -34.63 -22.86
CA GLU A 560 -19.97 -33.19 -22.86
C GLU A 560 -19.00 -32.88 -21.72
N PHE A 561 -17.95 -32.12 -22.04
CA PHE A 561 -16.95 -31.63 -21.08
C PHE A 561 -16.88 -30.11 -21.16
N TYR A 562 -16.72 -29.45 -20.03
CA TYR A 562 -16.56 -28.00 -19.93
C TYR A 562 -15.15 -27.72 -19.41
N VAL A 563 -14.40 -26.86 -20.11
CA VAL A 563 -12.99 -26.57 -19.80
C VAL A 563 -12.68 -25.09 -19.99
N ASP A 564 -11.63 -24.64 -19.29
CA ASP A 564 -11.25 -23.23 -19.21
C ASP A 564 -10.07 -22.90 -20.12
N THR A 565 -9.22 -23.88 -20.47
CA THR A 565 -8.01 -23.62 -21.26
C THR A 565 -7.91 -24.50 -22.50
N GLU A 566 -7.24 -23.98 -23.54
CA GLU A 566 -6.91 -24.77 -24.72
C GLU A 566 -6.01 -25.98 -24.38
N GLN A 567 -5.14 -25.87 -23.36
CA GLN A 567 -4.36 -27.00 -22.86
C GLN A 567 -5.25 -28.13 -22.34
N GLN A 568 -6.30 -27.82 -21.58
CA GLN A 568 -7.26 -28.82 -21.12
C GLN A 568 -8.01 -29.47 -22.30
N ILE A 569 -8.32 -28.71 -23.37
CA ILE A 569 -8.87 -29.28 -24.61
C ILE A 569 -7.86 -30.26 -25.24
N GLN A 570 -6.60 -29.86 -25.34
CA GLN A 570 -5.53 -30.70 -25.88
C GLN A 570 -5.32 -31.96 -25.06
N GLU A 571 -5.37 -31.89 -23.73
CA GLU A 571 -5.28 -33.07 -22.86
C GLU A 571 -6.44 -34.03 -23.07
N ILE A 572 -7.68 -33.53 -23.19
CA ILE A 572 -8.86 -34.35 -23.48
C ILE A 572 -8.73 -35.02 -24.85
N LEU A 573 -8.27 -34.28 -25.87
CA LEU A 573 -8.02 -34.80 -27.22
C LEU A 573 -6.88 -35.83 -27.22
N LEU A 574 -5.80 -35.59 -26.49
CA LEU A 574 -4.65 -36.49 -26.38
C LEU A 574 -5.03 -37.79 -25.67
N LYS A 575 -5.78 -37.72 -24.56
CA LYS A 575 -6.30 -38.91 -23.87
C LYS A 575 -7.21 -39.72 -24.79
N ASP A 576 -8.05 -39.05 -25.56
CA ASP A 576 -8.92 -39.71 -26.53
C ASP A 576 -8.16 -40.36 -27.69
N LEU A 577 -7.18 -39.65 -28.28
CA LEU A 577 -6.29 -40.19 -29.31
C LEU A 577 -5.47 -41.37 -28.78
N ALA A 578 -4.89 -41.24 -27.58
CA ALA A 578 -4.14 -42.31 -26.92
C ALA A 578 -5.00 -43.55 -26.66
N SER A 579 -6.31 -43.39 -26.41
CA SER A 579 -7.23 -44.53 -26.29
C SER A 579 -7.50 -45.27 -27.61
N ARG A 580 -7.15 -44.66 -28.76
CA ARG A 580 -7.37 -45.18 -30.12
C ARG A 580 -6.10 -45.64 -30.82
N VAL A 581 -4.93 -45.30 -30.29
CA VAL A 581 -3.64 -45.63 -30.86
C VAL A 581 -3.07 -46.85 -30.15
N ASN A 582 -2.68 -47.86 -30.92
CA ASN A 582 -1.96 -49.03 -30.43
C ASN A 582 -0.47 -48.81 -30.67
N LEU A 583 0.34 -48.91 -29.62
CA LEU A 583 1.78 -48.69 -29.72
C LEU A 583 2.47 -50.03 -29.95
N THR A 584 3.10 -50.24 -31.11
CA THR A 584 3.82 -51.48 -31.40
C THR A 584 5.33 -51.27 -31.33
N ILE A 585 5.99 -51.85 -30.31
CA ILE A 585 7.45 -51.85 -30.17
C ILE A 585 7.92 -53.31 -30.20
N ASN A 586 8.91 -53.64 -31.03
CA ASN A 586 9.51 -54.99 -31.12
C ASN A 586 8.46 -56.12 -31.27
N LYS A 587 7.46 -55.92 -32.16
CA LYS A 587 6.34 -56.84 -32.40
C LYS A 587 5.40 -57.10 -31.20
N LYS A 588 5.51 -56.32 -30.11
CA LYS A 588 4.53 -56.28 -29.01
C LYS A 588 3.65 -55.05 -29.15
N THR A 589 2.34 -55.27 -29.15
CA THR A 589 1.34 -54.20 -29.25
C THR A 589 0.79 -53.89 -27.86
N PHE A 590 0.97 -52.66 -27.43
CA PHE A 590 0.45 -52.13 -26.16
C PHE A 590 -0.84 -51.37 -26.44
N THR A 591 -1.92 -51.77 -25.77
CA THR A 591 -3.25 -51.15 -25.86
C THR A 591 -3.59 -50.48 -24.54
N HIS A 592 -4.15 -49.27 -24.59
CA HIS A 592 -4.49 -48.47 -23.39
C HIS A 592 -5.41 -49.19 -22.39
N THR A 593 -6.14 -50.23 -22.81
CA THR A 593 -7.10 -50.96 -21.96
C THR A 593 -6.51 -52.12 -21.16
N LYS A 594 -5.20 -52.42 -21.24
CA LYS A 594 -4.61 -53.57 -20.52
C LYS A 594 -3.36 -53.35 -19.67
N ASP A 595 -2.74 -52.16 -19.69
CA ASP A 595 -1.49 -51.91 -18.93
C ASP A 595 -1.38 -50.48 -18.35
N SER A 596 -2.50 -49.80 -18.06
CA SER A 596 -2.46 -48.45 -17.47
C SER A 596 -1.96 -48.41 -16.03
N ASP A 597 -1.91 -49.55 -15.33
CA ASP A 597 -1.40 -49.64 -13.96
C ASP A 597 0.12 -49.88 -13.88
N LYS A 598 0.82 -49.97 -15.03
CA LYS A 598 2.27 -50.26 -15.08
C LYS A 598 3.12 -49.17 -15.71
N LEU A 599 2.55 -48.03 -16.08
CA LEU A 599 3.29 -46.91 -16.67
C LEU A 599 3.58 -45.75 -15.70
N TYR A 600 3.27 -45.91 -14.41
CA TYR A 600 3.55 -44.92 -13.35
C TYR A 600 4.73 -45.28 -12.43
N GLU A 601 5.58 -46.23 -12.82
CA GLU A 601 6.88 -46.47 -12.18
C GLU A 601 8.02 -46.32 -13.20
N ILE A 602 8.24 -45.10 -13.69
CA ILE A 602 9.56 -44.53 -14.04
C ILE A 602 9.52 -43.02 -13.76
#